data_AF-A0A5E7CT97-F1
#
_entry.id   AF-A0A5E7CT97-F1
#
_cell.length_a   1.000
_cell.length_b   1.000
_cell.length_c   1.000
_cell.angle_alpha   90.00
_cell.angle_beta   90.00
_cell.angle_gamma   90.00
#
_symmetry.space_group_name_H-M   'P 1'
#
loop_
_entity.id
_entity.type
_entity.pdbx_description
1 polymer ?
#
loop_
_entity_poly.entity_id
_entity_poly.type
_entity_poly.pdbx_seq_one_letter_code
_entity_poly.pdbx_strand_id
1 'polypeptide(L)'
;MTKGYFIGLDDKTTCGGKVLDGDTRVMLYGIAHAREGDRVTCGKDGETYQIVGGVSHVISHGKRVAGTLDSFSNCPCEAQLIPSVFTASYQNETSPAPQATRRAAQPATYSDRAATTKSQLADPKLMEKAVSPFPNSGVSTSPSDCNHPDQMEELAAYIAGEMNRNIKHPAVLKMKELINYDSSAAARKFLELPWYARLAGAPNFNSIAWTKKLEAMAIWTKQVGQNME
;
A
#
# COMPACT_ATOMS: atom_id res chain seq x y z
N MET A 1 -14.89 -25.24 7.72
CA MET A 1 -14.09 -24.24 6.98
C MET A 1 -14.48 -22.86 7.47
N THR A 2 -13.56 -22.16 8.12
CA THR A 2 -13.76 -20.77 8.56
C THR A 2 -13.10 -19.84 7.55
N LYS A 3 -13.85 -18.84 7.05
CA LYS A 3 -13.34 -17.85 6.11
C LYS A 3 -12.61 -16.74 6.87
N GLY A 4 -11.37 -16.45 6.49
CA GLY A 4 -10.54 -15.36 7.01
C GLY A 4 -10.21 -14.33 5.94
N TYR A 5 -9.62 -13.21 6.35
CA TYR A 5 -9.15 -12.13 5.46
C TYR A 5 -7.69 -11.81 5.71
N PHE A 6 -6.95 -11.50 4.66
CA PHE A 6 -5.57 -11.07 4.78
C PHE A 6 -5.48 -9.66 5.36
N ILE A 7 -4.44 -9.43 6.16
CA ILE A 7 -4.19 -8.13 6.79
C ILE A 7 -3.19 -7.36 5.95
N GLY A 8 -3.50 -6.10 5.67
CA GLY A 8 -2.69 -5.16 4.94
C GLY A 8 -1.98 -4.15 5.82
N LEU A 9 -1.04 -3.44 5.22
CA LEU A 9 -0.59 -2.14 5.70
C LEU A 9 -1.81 -1.27 5.99
N ASP A 10 -1.75 -0.50 7.07
CA ASP A 10 -2.77 0.45 7.49
C ASP A 10 -4.08 -0.12 8.06
N ASP A 11 -4.23 -1.45 8.10
CA ASP A 11 -5.36 -2.10 8.75
C ASP A 11 -5.41 -1.80 10.25
N LYS A 12 -6.64 -1.76 10.78
CA LYS A 12 -6.89 -1.36 12.17
C LYS A 12 -6.82 -2.56 13.10
N THR A 13 -6.66 -2.29 14.39
CA THR A 13 -6.79 -3.32 15.43
C THR A 13 -7.98 -3.03 16.34
N THR A 14 -8.48 -4.05 17.03
CA THR A 14 -9.63 -3.90 17.95
C THR A 14 -9.36 -2.98 19.13
N CYS A 15 -8.10 -2.74 19.49
CA CYS A 15 -7.73 -1.78 20.53
C CYS A 15 -7.58 -0.33 20.01
N GLY A 16 -7.87 -0.07 18.73
CA GLY A 16 -7.75 1.25 18.10
C GLY A 16 -6.38 1.53 17.46
N GLY A 17 -5.50 0.52 17.42
CA GLY A 17 -4.19 0.60 16.79
C GLY A 17 -4.22 0.44 15.28
N LYS A 18 -3.04 0.43 14.65
CA LYS A 18 -2.86 0.33 13.20
C LYS A 18 -1.61 -0.46 12.83
N VAL A 19 -1.69 -1.27 11.77
CA VAL A 19 -0.54 -1.96 11.17
C VAL A 19 0.35 -0.95 10.44
N LEU A 20 1.66 -1.00 10.70
CA LEU A 20 2.64 -0.03 10.23
C LEU A 20 3.51 -0.53 9.08
N ASP A 21 3.68 -1.85 8.96
CA ASP A 21 4.50 -2.46 7.93
C ASP A 21 3.67 -3.39 7.04
N GLY A 22 4.07 -3.48 5.78
CA GLY A 22 3.54 -4.42 4.82
C GLY A 22 4.60 -4.76 3.77
N ASP A 23 4.54 -5.96 3.23
CA ASP A 23 5.43 -6.44 2.19
C ASP A 23 5.03 -5.86 0.83
N THR A 24 5.84 -4.98 0.27
CA THR A 24 5.56 -4.32 -1.02
C THR A 24 6.09 -5.11 -2.22
N ARG A 25 6.87 -6.18 -2.00
CA ARG A 25 7.46 -6.98 -3.07
C ARG A 25 6.45 -7.91 -3.74
N VAL A 26 5.47 -8.35 -2.97
CA VAL A 26 4.34 -9.16 -3.44
C VAL A 26 3.08 -8.43 -2.98
N MET A 27 2.34 -7.86 -3.92
CA MET A 27 1.11 -7.14 -3.62
C MET A 27 -0.07 -8.11 -3.71
N LEU A 28 -0.65 -8.48 -2.58
CA LEU A 28 -1.83 -9.33 -2.55
C LEU A 28 -3.09 -8.48 -2.72
N TYR A 29 -3.83 -8.69 -3.82
CA TYR A 29 -5.03 -7.91 -4.16
C TYR A 29 -4.79 -6.38 -4.23
N GLY A 30 -3.56 -5.95 -4.56
CA GLY A 30 -3.21 -4.54 -4.66
C GLY A 30 -2.84 -3.88 -3.31
N ILE A 31 -2.66 -4.67 -2.26
CA ILE A 31 -2.29 -4.21 -0.91
C ILE A 31 -0.95 -4.82 -0.52
N ALA A 32 -0.12 -4.05 0.17
CA ALA A 32 1.06 -4.57 0.83
C ALA A 32 0.60 -5.39 2.04
N HIS A 33 0.68 -6.72 1.98
CA HIS A 33 0.20 -7.57 3.08
C HIS A 33 1.18 -7.56 4.24
N ALA A 34 0.65 -7.52 5.45
CA ALA A 34 1.42 -7.66 6.67
C ALA A 34 1.81 -9.13 6.89
N ARG A 35 2.87 -9.35 7.63
CA ARG A 35 3.43 -10.68 7.95
C ARG A 35 3.74 -10.79 9.43
N GLU A 36 4.02 -12.01 9.86
CA GLU A 36 4.52 -12.27 11.20
C GLU A 36 5.78 -11.42 11.52
N GLY A 37 5.75 -10.73 12.66
CA GLY A 37 6.78 -9.83 13.15
C GLY A 37 6.73 -8.41 12.55
N ASP A 38 5.80 -8.10 11.65
CA ASP A 38 5.60 -6.73 11.15
C ASP A 38 5.01 -5.84 12.26
N ARG A 39 5.34 -4.54 12.24
CA ARG A 39 4.99 -3.62 13.34
C ARG A 39 3.52 -3.21 13.32
N VAL A 40 2.97 -3.00 14.51
CA VAL A 40 1.59 -2.56 14.74
C VAL A 40 1.53 -1.66 15.97
N THR A 41 0.76 -0.58 15.96
CA THR A 41 0.55 0.24 17.16
C THR A 41 -0.56 -0.33 18.03
N CYS A 42 -0.51 -0.05 19.32
CA CYS A 42 -1.62 -0.28 20.23
C CYS A 42 -2.39 1.03 20.45
N GLY A 43 -3.73 0.98 20.36
CA GLY A 43 -4.55 2.18 20.53
C GLY A 43 -4.80 2.59 21.98
N LYS A 44 -4.36 1.80 22.96
CA LYS A 44 -4.50 2.13 24.40
C LYS A 44 -3.29 2.85 24.97
N ASP A 45 -2.10 2.36 24.69
CA ASP A 45 -0.83 2.89 25.21
C ASP A 45 -0.04 3.67 24.14
N GLY A 46 -0.37 3.54 22.86
CA GLY A 46 0.30 4.23 21.76
C GLY A 46 1.63 3.60 21.32
N GLU A 47 2.08 2.54 22.00
CA GLU A 47 3.38 1.92 21.76
C GLU A 47 3.36 1.00 20.53
N THR A 48 4.55 0.68 20.04
CA THR A 48 4.74 -0.20 18.88
C THR A 48 4.99 -1.65 19.32
N TYR A 49 4.20 -2.54 18.75
CA TYR A 49 4.15 -3.97 18.97
C TYR A 49 4.35 -4.73 17.66
N GLN A 50 4.31 -6.05 17.72
CA GLN A 50 4.47 -6.93 16.56
C GLN A 50 3.24 -7.80 16.34
N ILE A 51 2.98 -8.09 15.08
CA ILE A 51 2.00 -9.11 14.69
C ILE A 51 2.58 -10.48 15.00
N VAL A 52 1.84 -11.28 15.76
CA VAL A 52 2.17 -12.67 16.09
C VAL A 52 1.20 -13.59 15.38
N GLY A 53 1.73 -14.68 14.83
CA GLY A 53 0.94 -15.63 14.05
C GLY A 53 0.89 -15.29 12.56
N GLY A 54 0.07 -16.03 11.83
CA GLY A 54 -0.01 -15.95 10.38
C GLY A 54 -0.57 -17.22 9.75
N VAL A 55 -1.09 -17.07 8.53
CA VAL A 55 -1.70 -18.13 7.74
C VAL A 55 -0.68 -19.23 7.46
N SER A 56 -0.94 -20.43 7.99
CA SER A 56 0.03 -21.54 8.01
C SER A 56 0.48 -21.98 6.61
N HIS A 57 -0.40 -21.86 5.63
CA HIS A 57 -0.19 -22.31 4.25
C HIS A 57 0.15 -21.17 3.28
N VAL A 58 0.38 -19.93 3.77
CA VAL A 58 0.73 -18.78 2.94
C VAL A 58 1.98 -18.10 3.49
N ILE A 59 3.08 -18.22 2.74
CA ILE A 59 4.40 -17.71 3.14
C ILE A 59 4.86 -16.66 2.12
N SER A 60 5.24 -15.47 2.63
CA SER A 60 5.90 -14.41 1.86
C SER A 60 7.30 -14.17 2.41
N HIS A 61 8.32 -14.37 1.57
CA HIS A 61 9.72 -14.16 1.94
C HIS A 61 10.14 -14.82 3.27
N GLY A 62 9.72 -16.07 3.47
CA GLY A 62 10.08 -16.87 4.65
C GLY A 62 9.27 -16.54 5.91
N LYS A 63 8.32 -15.60 5.84
CA LYS A 63 7.40 -15.27 6.94
C LYS A 63 5.96 -15.61 6.55
N ARG A 64 5.16 -16.05 7.53
CA ARG A 64 3.72 -16.28 7.31
C ARG A 64 3.00 -14.94 7.11
N VAL A 65 2.08 -14.90 6.16
CA VAL A 65 1.23 -13.72 5.92
C VAL A 65 0.22 -13.58 7.06
N ALA A 66 0.00 -12.36 7.52
CA ALA A 66 -0.95 -12.08 8.59
C ALA A 66 -2.40 -12.20 8.10
N GLY A 67 -3.25 -12.81 8.92
CA GLY A 67 -4.66 -13.04 8.63
C GLY A 67 -5.53 -12.87 9.87
N THR A 68 -6.83 -12.62 9.65
CA THR A 68 -7.79 -12.35 10.74
C THR A 68 -8.01 -13.53 11.69
N LEU A 69 -7.75 -14.76 11.27
CA LEU A 69 -8.06 -15.96 12.06
C LEU A 69 -6.89 -16.50 12.87
N ASP A 70 -5.67 -16.17 12.48
CA ASP A 70 -4.43 -16.81 12.93
C ASP A 70 -3.36 -15.80 13.33
N SER A 71 -3.70 -14.50 13.36
CA SER A 71 -2.79 -13.43 13.71
C SER A 71 -3.43 -12.43 14.68
N PHE A 72 -2.62 -11.89 15.59
CA PHE A 72 -3.01 -10.86 16.55
C PHE A 72 -1.81 -9.97 16.90
N SER A 73 -2.05 -8.81 17.50
CA SER A 73 -0.99 -7.95 18.04
C SER A 73 -0.54 -8.44 19.41
N ASN A 74 0.77 -8.51 19.67
CA ASN A 74 1.32 -8.87 20.99
C ASN A 74 1.28 -7.72 22.02
N CYS A 75 0.49 -6.70 21.78
CA CYS A 75 0.23 -5.67 22.78
C CYS A 75 -0.52 -6.27 23.99
N PRO A 76 -0.54 -5.58 25.16
CA PRO A 76 -1.27 -6.03 26.35
C PRO A 76 -2.77 -6.24 26.12
N CYS A 77 -3.33 -5.77 25.01
CA CYS A 77 -4.72 -5.97 24.63
C CYS A 77 -4.96 -7.29 23.86
N GLU A 78 -3.91 -7.95 23.39
CA GLU A 78 -3.97 -9.07 22.43
C GLU A 78 -4.91 -8.75 21.25
N ALA A 79 -4.75 -7.56 20.68
CA ALA A 79 -5.74 -7.01 19.75
C ALA A 79 -5.83 -7.81 18.45
N GLN A 80 -7.04 -8.16 18.05
CA GLN A 80 -7.30 -8.76 16.73
C GLN A 80 -7.12 -7.71 15.63
N LEU A 81 -6.77 -8.19 14.44
CA LEU A 81 -6.53 -7.38 13.26
C LEU A 81 -7.82 -7.27 12.44
N ILE A 82 -8.18 -6.06 12.03
CA ILE A 82 -9.41 -5.71 11.32
C ILE A 82 -9.06 -5.41 9.86
N PRO A 83 -9.53 -6.25 8.91
CA PRO A 83 -9.19 -6.10 7.50
C PRO A 83 -9.94 -4.93 6.89
N SER A 84 -9.27 -4.12 6.06
CA SER A 84 -9.95 -3.09 5.25
C SER A 84 -10.46 -3.63 3.92
N VAL A 85 -9.91 -4.75 3.45
CA VAL A 85 -10.23 -5.32 2.13
C VAL A 85 -10.78 -6.74 2.25
N PHE A 86 -12.10 -6.85 2.14
CA PHE A 86 -12.84 -8.11 2.26
C PHE A 86 -12.84 -8.98 0.98
N THR A 87 -12.26 -8.50 -0.12
CA THR A 87 -12.06 -9.33 -1.31
C THR A 87 -10.84 -10.25 -1.18
N ALA A 88 -9.92 -9.94 -0.27
CA ALA A 88 -8.70 -10.69 -0.01
C ALA A 88 -8.94 -11.75 1.09
N SER A 89 -9.62 -12.84 0.74
CA SER A 89 -9.98 -13.89 1.71
C SER A 89 -9.21 -15.20 1.55
N TYR A 90 -9.09 -15.94 2.64
CA TYR A 90 -8.55 -17.30 2.68
C TYR A 90 -9.47 -18.22 3.50
N GLN A 91 -9.21 -19.53 3.44
CA GLN A 91 -9.91 -20.53 4.24
C GLN A 91 -8.89 -21.39 4.97
N ASN A 92 -9.08 -21.57 6.27
CA ASN A 92 -8.37 -22.59 7.01
C ASN A 92 -9.27 -23.84 7.06
N GLU A 93 -8.74 -24.96 6.61
CA GLU A 93 -9.36 -26.26 6.83
C GLU A 93 -9.35 -26.55 8.33
N THR A 94 -10.52 -26.84 8.89
CA THR A 94 -10.64 -27.25 10.28
C THR A 94 -10.20 -28.71 10.37
N SER A 95 -8.89 -28.97 10.33
CA SER A 95 -8.33 -30.27 10.65
C SER A 95 -7.82 -30.23 12.10
N PRO A 96 -8.33 -31.09 13.01
CA PRO A 96 -7.74 -31.21 14.34
C PRO A 96 -6.32 -31.78 14.16
N ALA A 97 -5.31 -31.00 14.55
CA ALA A 97 -3.92 -31.44 14.48
C ALA A 97 -3.71 -32.64 15.43
N PRO A 98 -3.11 -33.75 14.98
CA PRO A 98 -2.50 -34.69 15.89
C PRO A 98 -1.26 -34.03 16.49
N GLN A 99 -1.20 -33.99 17.82
CA GLN A 99 0.03 -33.70 18.55
C GLN A 99 1.11 -34.69 18.11
N ALA A 100 2.27 -34.15 17.69
CA ALA A 100 3.51 -34.91 17.66
C ALA A 100 4.59 -34.06 18.34
N THR A 101 4.87 -34.45 19.57
CA THR A 101 6.13 -34.18 20.26
C THR A 101 7.29 -34.73 19.44
N ARG A 102 8.33 -33.92 19.19
CA ARG A 102 9.71 -34.16 19.66
C ARG A 102 10.70 -33.21 18.98
N ARG A 103 11.81 -33.06 19.69
CA ARG A 103 12.83 -32.02 19.70
C ARG A 103 14.06 -32.44 18.88
N ALA A 104 14.91 -31.45 18.61
CA ALA A 104 16.32 -31.51 18.14
C ALA A 104 16.50 -31.74 16.62
N ALA A 105 17.45 -31.14 15.92
CA ALA A 105 18.68 -30.45 16.31
C ALA A 105 19.07 -29.37 15.28
N GLN A 106 19.81 -28.35 15.74
CA GLN A 106 20.61 -27.45 14.88
C GLN A 106 21.76 -28.23 14.23
N PRO A 107 22.35 -27.70 13.14
CA PRO A 107 23.71 -27.20 13.31
C PRO A 107 24.05 -25.90 12.57
N ALA A 108 24.92 -25.13 13.24
CA ALA A 108 26.14 -24.45 12.76
C ALA A 108 26.05 -23.32 11.71
N THR A 109 26.21 -22.10 12.23
CA THR A 109 27.24 -21.08 11.89
C THR A 109 27.70 -20.94 10.44
N TYR A 110 27.49 -19.74 9.87
CA TYR A 110 28.51 -19.03 9.09
C TYR A 110 28.53 -17.55 9.47
N SER A 111 29.69 -17.14 10.00
CA SER A 111 30.13 -15.74 10.12
C SER A 111 30.74 -15.33 8.78
N ASP A 112 30.40 -14.15 8.25
CA ASP A 112 31.33 -13.01 8.23
C ASP A 112 30.83 -11.83 7.38
N ARG A 113 30.93 -10.66 8.01
CA ARG A 113 31.33 -9.33 7.49
C ARG A 113 30.50 -8.70 6.37
N ALA A 114 29.71 -7.67 6.69
CA ALA A 114 30.13 -6.28 6.85
C ALA A 114 30.62 -5.62 5.55
N ALA A 115 29.73 -4.88 4.90
CA ALA A 115 30.07 -3.73 4.08
C ALA A 115 29.13 -2.58 4.47
N THR A 116 29.65 -1.76 5.38
CA THR A 116 29.12 -0.49 5.82
C THR A 116 29.27 0.54 4.69
N THR A 117 28.16 0.99 4.11
CA THR A 117 28.09 2.33 3.49
C THR A 117 27.23 3.20 4.36
N LYS A 118 27.91 3.92 5.26
CA LYS A 118 27.35 5.07 5.98
C LYS A 118 27.02 6.15 4.96
N SER A 119 25.77 6.53 4.85
CA SER A 119 25.43 7.91 4.56
C SER A 119 24.84 8.49 5.84
N GLN A 120 25.66 9.28 6.55
CA GLN A 120 25.19 10.37 7.40
C GLN A 120 24.47 11.36 6.45
N LEU A 121 23.52 12.22 6.81
CA LEU A 121 23.01 12.73 8.07
C LEU A 121 21.69 13.41 7.68
N ALA A 122 20.61 13.19 8.44
CA ALA A 122 19.56 14.19 8.57
C ALA A 122 19.01 14.07 9.99
N ASP A 123 19.54 14.92 10.88
CA ASP A 123 19.05 15.15 12.23
C ASP A 123 17.52 15.41 12.21
N PRO A 124 16.70 14.61 12.90
CA PRO A 124 15.27 14.87 13.05
C PRO A 124 15.00 15.89 14.16
N LYS A 125 15.72 17.03 14.16
CA LYS A 125 15.50 18.14 15.10
C LYS A 125 15.12 19.47 14.43
N LEU A 126 14.47 19.39 13.27
CA LEU A 126 13.80 20.51 12.61
C LEU A 126 12.42 20.07 12.09
N MET A 127 11.64 19.42 12.95
CA MET A 127 10.20 19.27 12.74
C MET A 127 9.50 19.29 14.10
N GLU A 128 9.80 20.34 14.88
CA GLU A 128 8.97 20.74 16.02
C GLU A 128 9.07 22.25 16.22
N LYS A 129 8.71 23.01 15.18
CA LYS A 129 8.24 24.39 15.32
C LYS A 129 7.29 24.75 14.18
N ALA A 130 6.29 23.90 13.97
CA ALA A 130 5.14 24.21 13.13
C ALA A 130 3.94 23.47 13.71
N VAL A 131 3.45 24.00 14.84
CA VAL A 131 2.07 23.96 15.35
C VAL A 131 2.17 24.27 16.85
N SER A 132 2.16 25.56 17.16
CA SER A 132 1.51 26.07 18.36
C SER A 132 0.90 27.42 17.98
N PRO A 133 -0.27 27.76 18.53
CA PRO A 133 -1.07 28.89 18.08
C PRO A 133 -0.27 30.17 18.27
N PHE A 134 -0.31 31.06 17.29
CA PHE A 134 0.21 32.41 17.41
C PHE A 134 -0.17 32.98 18.79
N PRO A 135 0.78 33.53 19.58
CA PRO A 135 0.40 34.30 20.75
C PRO A 135 -0.41 35.49 20.26
N ASN A 136 -1.52 35.78 20.94
CA ASN A 136 -2.33 36.99 20.73
C ASN A 136 -1.44 38.23 20.92
N SER A 137 -0.69 38.60 19.88
CA SER A 137 -0.40 39.99 19.60
C SER A 137 -1.65 40.52 18.93
N GLY A 138 -2.44 41.26 19.70
CA GLY A 138 -3.45 42.15 19.17
C GLY A 138 -2.77 43.17 18.26
N VAL A 139 -2.49 42.76 17.03
CA VAL A 139 -2.26 43.66 15.92
C VAL A 139 -3.52 43.55 15.09
N SER A 140 -4.38 44.55 15.26
CA SER A 140 -5.40 44.87 14.28
C SER A 140 -4.68 45.13 12.96
N THR A 141 -4.51 44.09 12.15
CA THR A 141 -4.37 44.27 10.72
C THR A 141 -5.79 44.49 10.22
N SER A 142 -6.23 45.76 10.30
CA SER A 142 -6.99 46.32 9.19
C SER A 142 -6.35 45.82 7.89
N PRO A 143 -7.12 45.42 6.87
CA PRO A 143 -6.54 44.96 5.61
C PRO A 143 -5.57 46.04 5.17
N SER A 144 -4.28 45.76 5.29
CA SER A 144 -3.27 46.60 4.68
C SER A 144 -3.50 46.34 3.20
N ASP A 145 -4.23 47.24 2.56
CA ASP A 145 -4.36 47.31 1.10
C ASP A 145 -2.94 47.42 0.57
N CYS A 146 -2.34 46.26 0.34
CA CYS A 146 -1.07 46.15 -0.33
C CYS A 146 -1.34 46.63 -1.75
N ASN A 147 -0.79 47.81 -2.08
CA ASN A 147 -1.06 48.49 -3.35
C ASN A 147 -0.27 47.85 -4.50
N HIS A 148 -0.27 46.52 -4.58
CA HIS A 148 0.26 45.75 -5.69
C HIS A 148 -0.90 45.35 -6.61
N PRO A 149 -0.72 45.37 -7.93
CA PRO A 149 -1.73 44.86 -8.84
C PRO A 149 -2.02 43.40 -8.48
N ASP A 150 -3.30 43.05 -8.36
CA ASP A 150 -3.71 41.67 -8.14
C ASP A 150 -3.53 40.88 -9.45
N GLN A 151 -2.33 40.33 -9.62
CA GLN A 151 -1.96 39.55 -10.82
C GLN A 151 -2.24 38.05 -10.68
N MET A 152 -2.83 37.62 -9.55
CA MET A 152 -3.08 36.20 -9.31
C MET A 152 -4.23 35.65 -10.15
N GLU A 153 -5.19 36.49 -10.52
CA GLU A 153 -6.34 36.08 -11.34
C GLU A 153 -5.91 35.64 -12.75
N GLU A 154 -5.04 36.41 -13.42
CA GLU A 154 -4.53 36.07 -14.76
C GLU A 154 -3.70 34.78 -14.75
N LEU A 155 -2.83 34.62 -13.74
CA LEU A 155 -2.02 33.41 -13.58
C LEU A 155 -2.89 32.18 -13.31
N ALA A 156 -3.88 32.31 -12.44
CA ALA A 156 -4.82 31.22 -12.15
C ALA A 156 -5.64 30.85 -13.39
N ALA A 157 -6.14 31.84 -14.13
CA ALA A 157 -6.87 31.63 -15.38
C ALA A 157 -6.01 30.92 -16.43
N TYR A 158 -4.74 31.30 -16.55
CA TYR A 158 -3.78 30.63 -17.44
C TYR A 158 -3.56 29.17 -17.05
N ILE A 159 -3.25 28.89 -15.78
CA ILE A 159 -2.99 27.52 -15.30
C ILE A 159 -4.22 26.64 -15.50
N ALA A 160 -5.41 27.13 -15.14
CA ALA A 160 -6.65 26.40 -15.34
C ALA A 160 -6.93 26.13 -16.83
N GLY A 161 -6.68 27.13 -17.69
CA GLY A 161 -6.77 27.00 -19.14
C GLY A 161 -5.85 25.90 -19.69
N GLU A 162 -4.58 25.91 -19.27
CA GLU A 162 -3.59 24.92 -19.70
C GLU A 162 -3.93 23.50 -19.20
N MET A 163 -4.35 23.34 -17.94
CA MET A 163 -4.79 22.04 -17.42
C MET A 163 -5.99 21.48 -18.22
N ASN A 164 -6.96 22.34 -18.55
CA ASN A 164 -8.15 21.96 -19.31
C ASN A 164 -7.85 21.64 -20.78
N ARG A 165 -6.78 22.19 -21.36
CA ARG A 165 -6.27 21.79 -22.68
C ARG A 165 -5.49 20.48 -22.60
N ASN A 166 -4.60 20.36 -21.61
CA ASN A 166 -3.73 19.20 -21.42
C ASN A 166 -4.50 17.92 -21.12
N ILE A 167 -5.65 18.00 -20.43
CA ILE A 167 -6.49 16.82 -20.19
C ILE A 167 -7.03 16.19 -21.49
N LYS A 168 -7.14 16.98 -22.56
CA LYS A 168 -7.58 16.53 -23.89
C LYS A 168 -6.42 16.10 -24.78
N HIS A 169 -5.17 16.24 -24.33
CA HIS A 169 -4.00 15.84 -25.09
C HIS A 169 -4.02 14.31 -25.34
N PRO A 170 -3.70 13.83 -26.57
CA PRO A 170 -3.82 12.42 -26.92
C PRO A 170 -3.01 11.48 -26.01
N ALA A 171 -1.84 11.91 -25.53
CA ALA A 171 -1.06 11.13 -24.58
C ALA A 171 -1.80 10.90 -23.24
N VAL A 172 -2.49 11.93 -22.74
CA VAL A 172 -3.26 11.86 -21.49
C VAL A 172 -4.49 10.97 -21.66
N LEU A 173 -5.19 11.10 -22.79
CA LEU A 173 -6.32 10.23 -23.12
C LEU A 173 -5.88 8.76 -23.23
N LYS A 174 -4.75 8.49 -23.88
CA LYS A 174 -4.18 7.15 -23.99
C LYS A 174 -3.77 6.58 -22.63
N MET A 175 -3.11 7.37 -21.78
CA MET A 175 -2.80 6.96 -20.40
C MET A 175 -4.07 6.66 -19.60
N LYS A 176 -5.10 7.50 -19.71
CA LYS A 176 -6.38 7.29 -19.04
C LYS A 176 -7.02 5.96 -19.46
N GLU A 177 -7.03 5.66 -20.75
CA GLU A 177 -7.53 4.38 -21.27
C GLU A 177 -6.75 3.19 -20.71
N LEU A 178 -5.43 3.27 -20.72
CA LEU A 178 -4.55 2.20 -20.23
C LEU A 178 -4.71 1.96 -18.71
N ILE A 179 -4.84 3.03 -17.93
CA ILE A 179 -5.00 2.96 -16.47
C ILE A 179 -6.40 2.45 -16.08
N ASN A 180 -7.43 2.82 -16.84
CA ASN A 180 -8.81 2.41 -16.58
C ASN A 180 -9.14 0.97 -17.00
N TYR A 181 -8.17 0.19 -17.46
CA TYR A 181 -8.39 -1.22 -17.76
C TYR A 181 -8.74 -2.02 -16.50
N ASP A 182 -9.95 -2.58 -16.47
CA ASP A 182 -10.43 -3.45 -15.40
C ASP A 182 -10.24 -4.93 -15.78
N SER A 183 -9.33 -5.62 -15.08
CA SER A 183 -9.08 -7.05 -15.29
C SER A 183 -10.28 -7.92 -14.92
N SER A 184 -11.11 -7.50 -13.96
CA SER A 184 -12.29 -8.24 -13.52
C SER A 184 -13.42 -8.15 -14.55
N ALA A 185 -13.65 -6.97 -15.13
CA ALA A 185 -14.61 -6.80 -16.22
C ALA A 185 -14.17 -7.56 -17.48
N ALA A 186 -12.88 -7.57 -17.80
CA ALA A 186 -12.34 -8.36 -18.90
C ALA A 186 -12.55 -9.88 -18.68
N ALA A 187 -12.34 -10.36 -17.45
CA ALA A 187 -12.60 -11.75 -17.09
C ALA A 187 -14.09 -12.12 -17.23
N ARG A 188 -15.01 -11.25 -16.79
CA ARG A 188 -16.47 -11.46 -16.97
C ARG A 188 -16.84 -11.56 -18.45
N LYS A 189 -16.36 -10.62 -19.28
CA LYS A 189 -16.57 -10.65 -20.75
C LYS A 189 -16.04 -11.93 -21.38
N PHE A 190 -14.90 -12.44 -20.92
CA PHE A 190 -14.36 -13.70 -21.42
C PHE A 190 -15.26 -14.90 -21.09
N LEU A 191 -15.88 -14.92 -19.90
CA LEU A 191 -16.80 -15.98 -19.49
C LEU A 191 -18.11 -15.97 -20.31
N GLU A 192 -18.55 -14.79 -20.74
CA GLU A 192 -19.73 -14.61 -21.60
C GLU A 192 -19.52 -15.15 -23.03
N LEU A 193 -18.26 -15.36 -23.46
CA LEU A 193 -17.98 -15.86 -24.80
C LEU A 193 -18.49 -17.30 -25.02
N PRO A 194 -18.89 -17.64 -26.26
CA PRO A 194 -19.19 -19.02 -26.64
C PRO A 194 -18.02 -19.96 -26.32
N TRP A 195 -18.32 -21.22 -26.02
CA TRP A 195 -17.33 -22.19 -25.55
C TRP A 195 -16.14 -22.36 -26.52
N TYR A 196 -16.38 -22.30 -27.84
CA TYR A 196 -15.33 -22.45 -28.84
C TYR A 196 -14.30 -21.31 -28.80
N ALA A 197 -14.72 -20.09 -28.40
CA ALA A 197 -13.83 -18.95 -28.23
C ALA A 197 -13.00 -19.02 -26.93
N ARG A 198 -13.37 -19.92 -26.01
CA ARG A 198 -12.66 -20.16 -24.75
C ARG A 198 -11.69 -21.34 -24.79
N LEU A 199 -11.63 -22.08 -25.91
CA LEU A 199 -10.79 -23.29 -26.06
C LEU A 199 -9.29 -23.02 -25.89
N ALA A 200 -8.81 -21.82 -26.23
CA ALA A 200 -7.41 -21.43 -26.07
C ALA A 200 -7.00 -21.20 -24.59
N GLY A 201 -7.94 -21.30 -23.65
CA GLY A 201 -7.73 -20.98 -22.24
C GLY A 201 -7.91 -19.49 -21.95
N ALA A 202 -8.18 -19.17 -20.68
CA ALA A 202 -8.33 -17.79 -20.25
C ALA A 202 -6.95 -17.10 -20.19
N PRO A 203 -6.78 -15.92 -20.83
CA PRO A 203 -5.58 -15.14 -20.64
C PRO A 203 -5.50 -14.62 -19.20
N ASN A 204 -4.27 -14.37 -18.70
CA ASN A 204 -4.10 -13.79 -17.38
C ASN A 204 -4.42 -12.29 -17.43
N PHE A 205 -5.67 -11.93 -17.13
CA PHE A 205 -6.16 -10.54 -17.19
C PHE A 205 -5.40 -9.58 -16.27
N ASN A 206 -4.83 -10.07 -15.16
CA ASN A 206 -4.03 -9.26 -14.25
C ASN A 206 -2.66 -8.93 -14.86
N SER A 207 -2.04 -9.87 -15.59
CA SER A 207 -0.81 -9.58 -16.34
C SER A 207 -1.03 -8.54 -17.43
N ILE A 208 -2.17 -8.60 -18.14
CA ILE A 208 -2.57 -7.59 -19.14
C ILE A 208 -2.76 -6.21 -18.49
N ALA A 209 -3.39 -6.15 -17.32
CA ALA A 209 -3.54 -4.90 -16.57
C ALA A 209 -2.18 -4.29 -16.19
N TRP A 210 -1.25 -5.13 -15.73
CA TRP A 210 0.12 -4.73 -15.44
C TRP A 210 0.83 -4.20 -16.69
N THR A 211 0.75 -4.89 -17.82
CA THR A 211 1.35 -4.44 -19.09
C THR A 211 0.78 -3.08 -19.54
N LYS A 212 -0.53 -2.88 -19.44
CA LYS A 212 -1.16 -1.59 -19.76
C LYS A 212 -0.70 -0.48 -18.83
N LYS A 213 -0.57 -0.74 -17.53
CA LYS A 213 0.01 0.23 -16.58
C LYS A 213 1.46 0.57 -16.93
N LEU A 214 2.27 -0.42 -17.31
CA LEU A 214 3.65 -0.19 -17.76
C LEU A 214 3.70 0.67 -19.03
N GLU A 215 2.81 0.43 -20.00
CA GLU A 215 2.69 1.28 -21.20
C GLU A 215 2.30 2.73 -20.82
N ALA A 216 1.36 2.90 -19.89
CA ALA A 216 0.97 4.22 -19.41
C ALA A 216 2.15 4.94 -18.73
N MET A 217 2.94 4.23 -17.90
CA MET A 217 4.16 4.78 -17.30
C MET A 217 5.19 5.16 -18.36
N ALA A 218 5.35 4.37 -19.42
CA ALA A 218 6.27 4.70 -20.51
C ALA A 218 5.83 5.95 -21.30
N ILE A 219 4.52 6.18 -21.46
CA ILE A 219 3.99 7.42 -22.04
C ILE A 219 4.27 8.58 -21.09
N TRP A 220 4.03 8.41 -19.79
CA TRP A 220 4.29 9.43 -18.79
C TRP A 220 5.76 9.84 -18.76
N THR A 221 6.69 8.87 -18.71
CA THR A 221 8.13 9.16 -18.67
C THR A 221 8.61 9.91 -19.90
N LYS A 222 8.06 9.64 -21.09
CA LYS A 222 8.35 10.41 -22.31
C LYS A 222 7.88 11.87 -22.23
N GLN A 223 6.81 12.16 -21.48
CA GLN A 223 6.23 13.50 -21.36
C GLN A 223 6.88 14.32 -20.23
N VAL A 224 7.30 13.67 -19.14
CA VAL A 224 7.93 14.35 -18.00
C VAL A 224 9.46 14.33 -18.01
N GLY A 225 10.07 13.41 -18.76
CA GLY A 225 11.51 13.29 -18.88
C GLY A 225 12.09 14.44 -19.70
N GLN A 226 12.85 15.32 -19.06
CA GLN A 226 13.63 16.33 -19.76
C GLN A 226 14.78 15.65 -20.53
N ASN A 227 14.99 16.03 -21.80
CA ASN A 227 16.10 15.57 -22.67
C ASN A 227 16.14 14.05 -22.97
N MET A 228 15.00 13.44 -23.28
CA MET A 228 14.91 12.00 -23.63
C MET A 228 14.86 11.72 -25.15
N GLU A 229 15.43 12.59 -25.98
CA GLU A 229 15.71 12.32 -27.41
C GLU A 229 17.10 11.70 -27.61
#